data_AF-A0A3D2F001-F1
#
_entry.id   AF-A0A3D2F001-F1
#
_cell.length_a   1.000
_cell.length_b   1.000
_cell.length_c   1.000
_cell.angle_alpha   90.00
_cell.angle_beta   90.00
_cell.angle_gamma   90.00
#
_symmetry.space_group_name_H-M   'P 1'
#
loop_
_entity.id
_entity.type
_entity.pdbx_description
1 polymer ?
#
loop_
_entity_poly.entity_id
_entity_poly.type
_entity_poly.pdbx_seq_one_letter_code
_entity_poly.pdbx_strand_id
1 'polypeptide(L)'
;MIFSPTRCWICALQYTAGVDPDGEVYLCSPWSRKEYSIGNINQSSIRKIWGSNKHVEIAAKLSDNLQSGKCSPSITIIFLPDSMFLLLEFLP
;
A
#
# COMPACT_ATOMS: atom_id res chain seq x y z
N MET A 1 -18.42 -1.04 10.61
CA MET A 1 -17.03 -1.53 10.54
C MET A 1 -16.24 -0.68 11.53
N ILE A 2 -15.95 -1.21 12.73
CA ILE A 2 -15.24 -0.45 13.77
C ILE A 2 -13.75 -0.53 13.45
N PHE A 3 -13.15 0.63 13.19
CA PHE A 3 -11.77 0.76 12.73
C PHE A 3 -10.78 0.55 13.88
N SER A 4 -9.83 -0.38 13.70
CA SER A 4 -8.71 -0.57 14.61
C SER A 4 -7.53 0.30 14.15
N PRO A 5 -6.94 1.13 15.02
CA PRO A 5 -5.80 2.01 14.69
C PRO A 5 -4.48 1.26 14.41
N THR A 6 -4.50 -0.08 14.38
CA THR A 6 -3.30 -0.93 14.29
C THR A 6 -2.90 -1.33 12.87
N ARG A 7 -3.63 -0.95 11.83
CA ARG A 7 -3.33 -1.35 10.44
C ARG A 7 -3.12 -0.17 9.52
N CYS A 8 -2.10 -0.26 8.65
CA CYS A 8 -1.91 0.71 7.58
C CYS A 8 -3.13 0.71 6.66
N TRP A 9 -3.73 1.89 6.45
CA TRP A 9 -4.97 2.04 5.69
C TRP A 9 -4.88 1.47 4.28
N ILE A 10 -3.80 1.78 3.59
CA ILE A 10 -3.54 1.31 2.22
C ILE A 10 -3.40 -0.21 2.18
N CYS A 11 -2.73 -0.80 3.18
CA CYS A 11 -2.63 -2.26 3.29
C CYS A 11 -3.98 -2.89 3.65
N ALA A 12 -4.84 -2.20 4.40
CA ALA A 12 -6.16 -2.68 4.77
C ALA A 12 -7.16 -2.65 3.60
N LEU A 13 -7.05 -1.66 2.72
CA LEU A 13 -7.88 -1.56 1.53
C LEU A 13 -7.54 -2.60 0.47
N GLN A 14 -6.27 -2.96 0.31
CA GLN A 14 -5.82 -3.93 -0.72
C GLN A 14 -6.19 -3.56 -2.17
N TYR A 15 -6.60 -2.30 -2.43
CA TYR A 15 -7.06 -1.85 -3.74
C TYR A 15 -6.05 -0.96 -4.49
N THR A 16 -4.89 -0.68 -3.89
CA THR A 16 -3.93 0.29 -4.45
C THR A 16 -2.56 -0.34 -4.62
N ALA A 17 -1.97 -0.14 -5.79
CA ALA A 17 -0.58 -0.47 -6.09
C ALA A 17 0.05 0.69 -6.86
N GLY A 18 1.25 1.11 -6.44
CA GLY A 18 2.12 1.98 -7.22
C GLY A 18 3.08 1.15 -8.06
N VAL A 19 3.36 1.59 -9.29
CA VAL A 19 4.38 0.98 -10.14
C VAL A 19 5.36 2.07 -10.56
N ASP A 20 6.64 1.90 -10.21
CA ASP A 20 7.71 2.80 -10.63
C ASP A 20 8.07 2.57 -12.11
N PRO A 21 8.74 3.52 -12.79
CA PRO A 21 9.09 3.38 -14.22
C PRO A 21 9.95 2.16 -14.58
N ASP A 22 10.71 1.62 -13.62
CA ASP A 22 11.49 0.39 -13.78
C ASP A 22 10.67 -0.90 -13.60
N GLY A 23 9.38 -0.75 -13.31
CA GLY A 23 8.41 -1.82 -13.13
C GLY A 23 8.32 -2.35 -11.70
N GLU A 24 9.06 -1.80 -10.74
CA GLU A 24 8.92 -2.18 -9.34
C GLU A 24 7.52 -1.81 -8.81
N VAL A 25 6.90 -2.75 -8.10
CA VAL A 25 5.52 -2.64 -7.60
C VAL A 25 5.55 -2.44 -6.10
N TYR A 26 4.76 -1.48 -5.62
CA TYR A 26 4.70 -1.08 -4.22
C TYR A 26 3.25 -0.99 -3.74
N LEU A 27 3.05 -1.18 -2.44
CA LEU A 27 1.72 -1.03 -1.84
C LEU A 27 1.34 0.44 -1.63
N CYS A 28 2.31 1.33 -1.43
CA CYS A 28 2.06 2.73 -1.10
C CYS A 28 3.23 3.62 -1.52
N SER A 29 2.91 4.88 -1.79
CA SER A 29 3.82 5.94 -2.21
C SER A 29 4.00 6.98 -1.10
N PRO A 30 5.16 7.65 -0.99
CA PRO A 30 6.39 7.45 -1.76
C PRO A 30 7.36 6.52 -1.01
N TRP A 31 7.30 5.22 -1.32
CA TRP A 31 8.28 4.24 -0.83
C TRP A 31 9.02 3.55 -1.98
N SER A 32 9.41 4.30 -3.02
CA SER A 32 10.34 3.91 -4.12
C SER A 32 11.73 3.44 -3.65
N ARG A 33 11.86 3.03 -2.39
CA ARG A 33 12.96 2.25 -1.86
C ARG A 33 12.69 0.79 -2.16
N LYS A 34 13.63 0.17 -2.86
CA LYS A 34 13.56 -1.23 -3.30
C LYS A 34 13.26 -2.25 -2.19
N GLU A 35 13.56 -1.92 -0.93
CA GLU A 35 13.24 -2.75 0.25
C GLU A 35 11.71 -2.89 0.51
N TYR A 36 10.88 -1.99 -0.04
CA TYR A 36 9.41 -2.05 0.07
C TYR A 36 8.76 -2.55 -1.23
N SER A 37 9.55 -2.89 -2.26
CA SER A 37 9.01 -3.48 -3.47
C SER A 37 8.49 -4.89 -3.19
N ILE A 38 7.28 -5.17 -3.64
CA ILE A 38 6.66 -6.50 -3.54
C ILE A 38 6.93 -7.37 -4.78
N GLY A 39 7.52 -6.81 -5.84
CA GLY A 39 7.88 -7.52 -7.07
C GLY A 39 8.05 -6.57 -8.25
N ASN A 40 8.38 -7.11 -9.43
CA ASN A 40 8.55 -6.33 -10.65
C ASN A 40 7.61 -6.83 -11.76
N ILE A 41 6.79 -5.94 -12.32
CA ILE A 41 5.77 -6.26 -13.33
C ILE A 41 6.36 -6.77 -14.65
N ASN A 42 7.61 -6.39 -14.95
CA ASN A 42 8.33 -6.85 -16.14
C ASN A 42 8.82 -8.32 -16.00
N GLN A 43 8.81 -8.86 -14.78
CA GLN A 43 9.32 -10.21 -14.48
C GLN A 43 8.22 -11.21 -14.07
N SER A 44 7.09 -10.73 -13.58
CA SER A 44 5.98 -11.58 -13.11
C SER A 44 4.65 -10.88 -13.25
N SER A 45 3.57 -11.66 -13.44
CA SER A 45 2.23 -11.09 -13.51
C SER A 45 1.82 -10.46 -12.19
N ILE A 46 1.00 -9.40 -12.24
CA ILE A 46 0.49 -8.72 -11.04
C ILE A 46 -0.20 -9.70 -10.09
N ARG A 47 -0.94 -10.69 -10.61
CA ARG A 47 -1.59 -11.74 -9.81
C ARG A 47 -0.56 -12.54 -9.00
N LYS A 48 0.58 -12.88 -9.59
CA LYS A 48 1.65 -13.64 -8.90
C LYS A 48 2.37 -12.76 -7.87
N ILE A 49 2.62 -11.50 -8.21
CA ILE A 49 3.24 -10.52 -7.30
C ILE A 49 2.34 -10.30 -6.07
N TRP A 50 1.04 -10.08 -6.29
CA TRP A 50 0.04 -9.87 -5.24
C TRP A 50 -0.20 -11.11 -4.39
N GLY A 51 -0.13 -12.30 -4.99
CA GLY A 51 -0.25 -13.57 -4.26
C GLY A 51 1.02 -14.01 -3.55
N SER A 52 2.09 -13.22 -3.57
CA SER A 52 3.39 -13.62 -3.00
C SER A 52 3.47 -13.43 -1.48
N ASN A 53 4.33 -14.20 -0.83
CA ASN A 53 4.65 -13.99 0.60
C ASN A 53 5.27 -12.62 0.85
N LYS A 54 5.99 -12.08 -0.15
CA LYS A 54 6.61 -10.76 -0.07
C LYS A 54 5.57 -9.65 0.06
N HIS A 55 4.41 -9.79 -0.60
CA HIS A 55 3.30 -8.86 -0.41
C HIS A 55 2.84 -8.83 1.05
N VAL A 56 2.62 -10.00 1.67
CA VAL A 56 2.17 -10.10 3.07
C VAL A 56 3.21 -9.53 4.04
N GLU A 57 4.49 -9.83 3.80
CA GLU A 57 5.61 -9.34 4.61
C GLU A 57 5.69 -7.79 4.58
N ILE A 58 5.63 -7.20 3.40
CA ILE A 58 5.67 -5.74 3.27
C ILE A 58 4.42 -5.09 3.87
N ALA A 59 3.24 -5.68 3.71
CA ALA A 59 2.02 -5.15 4.33
C ALA A 59 2.10 -5.12 5.87
N ALA A 60 2.70 -6.14 6.47
CA ALA A 60 2.98 -6.18 7.91
C ALA A 60 3.99 -5.09 8.30
N LYS A 61 5.14 -5.01 7.59
CA LYS A 61 6.18 -4.00 7.83
C LYS A 61 5.63 -2.57 7.75
N LEU A 62 4.74 -2.29 6.80
CA LEU A 62 4.10 -0.98 6.67
C LEU A 62 3.12 -0.67 7.81
N SER A 63 2.39 -1.68 8.29
CA SER A 63 1.52 -1.54 9.45
C SER A 63 2.32 -1.29 10.74
N ASP A 64 3.49 -1.92 10.89
CA ASP A 64 4.39 -1.68 12.02
C ASP A 64 5.04 -0.30 11.94
N ASN A 65 5.40 0.17 10.74
CA ASN A 65 5.90 1.52 10.53
C ASN A 65 4.86 2.58 10.91
N LEU A 66 3.58 2.37 10.59
CA LEU A 66 2.51 3.29 10.99
C LEU A 66 2.37 3.35 12.51
N GLN A 67 2.32 2.17 13.16
CA GLN A 67 2.18 2.08 14.62
C GLN A 67 3.37 2.69 15.38
N SER A 68 4.57 2.63 14.80
CA SER A 68 5.79 3.20 15.38
C SER A 68 6.06 4.65 14.99
N GLY A 69 5.15 5.31 14.25
CA GLY A 69 5.32 6.69 13.80
C GLY A 69 6.44 6.88 12.76
N LYS A 70 6.87 5.80 12.10
CA LYS A 70 7.92 5.80 11.07
C LYS A 70 7.38 5.97 9.65
N CYS A 71 6.06 6.03 9.49
CA CYS A 71 5.46 6.41 8.22
C CYS A 71 5.69 7.89 7.94
N SER A 72 6.22 8.21 6.75
CA SER A 72 6.22 9.58 6.27
C SER A 72 4.78 10.03 6.00
N PRO A 73 4.42 11.28 6.32
CA PRO A 73 3.12 11.82 5.95
C PRO A 73 2.98 11.81 4.43
N SER A 74 1.91 11.22 3.93
CA SER A 74 1.60 11.13 2.51
C SER A 74 0.09 11.26 2.32
N ILE A 75 -0.34 12.13 1.42
CA ILE A 75 -1.74 12.20 0.99
C ILE A 75 -1.93 11.14 -0.09
N THR A 76 -2.78 10.15 0.19
CA THR A 76 -3.18 9.15 -0.81
C THR A 76 -4.64 9.37 -1.17
N ILE A 77 -4.89 9.75 -2.42
CA ILE A 77 -6.25 9.90 -2.96
C ILE A 77 -6.61 8.60 -3.68
N ILE A 78 -7.71 7.97 -3.28
CA ILE A 78 -8.19 6.72 -3.86
C ILE A 78 -9.49 7.00 -4.58
N PHE A 79 -9.47 6.91 -5.91
CA PHE A 79 -10.66 7.02 -6.73
C PHE A 79 -11.37 5.67 -6.77
N LEU A 80 -12.46 5.56 -6.01
CA LEU A 80 -13.31 4.39 -6.02
C LEU A 80 -14.47 4.63 -7.00
N PRO A 81 -14.95 3.61 -7.73
CA PRO A 81 -16.13 3.75 -8.59
C PRO A 81 -17.34 4.24 -7.77
N ASP A 82 -18.23 5.01 -8.40
CA ASP A 82 -19.30 5.83 -7.75
C ASP A 82 -20.13 5.13 -6.66
N SER A 83 -20.18 3.80 -6.64
CA SER A 83 -20.78 3.00 -5.57
C SER A 83 -20.01 2.97 -4.24
N MET A 84 -18.82 3.58 -4.15
CA MET A 84 -17.95 3.49 -2.95
C MET A 84 -17.21 4.80 -2.65
N PHE A 85 -17.91 5.94 -2.66
CA PHE A 85 -17.37 7.20 -2.17
C PHE A 85 -17.22 7.15 -0.64
N LEU A 86 -16.02 6.82 -0.15
CA LEU A 86 -15.58 7.16 1.21
C LEU A 86 -14.48 8.21 1.08
N LEU A 87 -14.88 9.47 1.23
CA LEU A 87 -13.98 10.59 1.48
C LEU A 87 -13.26 10.33 2.81
N LEU A 88 -12.01 9.90 2.73
CA LEU A 88 -11.12 9.80 3.88
C LEU A 88 -10.09 10.91 3.75
N GLU A 89 -10.52 12.11 4.10
CA GLU A 89 -9.59 13.12 4.59
C GLU A 89 -9.26 12.75 6.02
N PHE A 90 -7.98 12.57 6.36
CA PHE A 90 -7.47 12.99 7.68
C PHE A 90 -5.95 13.17 7.62
N LEU A 91 -5.56 14.45 7.57
CA LEU A 91 -4.40 14.98 8.30
C LEU A 91 -4.81 15.10 9.79
N PRO A 92 -3.86 14.98 10.71
CA PRO A 92 -3.35 16.18 11.38
C PRO A 92 -2.01 16.64 10.81
#